data_AF-A0A5B6V0C7-F1
#
_entry.id   AF-A0A5B6V0C7-F1
#
_cell.length_a   1.000
_cell.length_b   1.000
_cell.length_c   1.000
_cell.angle_alpha   90.00
_cell.angle_beta   90.00
_cell.angle_gamma   90.00
#
_symmetry.space_group_name_H-M   'P 1'
#
loop_
_entity.id
_entity.type
_entity.pdbx_description
1 polymer ?
#
loop_
_entity_poly.entity_id
_entity_poly.type
_entity_poly.pdbx_seq_one_letter_code
_entity_poly.pdbx_strand_id
1 'polypeptide(L)'
;MLAIARQRMLGQSFKKILPAVSVLRSYSSAAKQITVREALNSALDEEMSADPKVFLMGEEVGEYQGAYKITKGLLEKYGPERVLDTPITEAGFTGIGVGAAYCGLKPVVEFMTFNFSMQAIDHIINSAAKSNYMSAGQISVPIVFRGPNGAAAGVGAQHSQCYAAWYASCPGLKVLSPYNSEDARGLLKAAIRDPDPVVFLENELLYGESFPVSDEVLDSSFCLPIGKAKIEREGKDVTITAFSKMVGYALKVCLLCSVYLDKLYVSSTAGYARKIKIMSLLYQIRHGHSNKGKKVLAVGIENKISVIDTPLRASLTLLLRLKNTFEKLCLEQVLLKSVKEKLCLSTSMSNAKQNLSGEKLEDEPGDSGSHAAEMLEKDGIYAEVINLRSIRPLDRSTINASVRKTNRLITVEEGFPQHGLGAEICASVVEESFSYLDAPVERIAGADVPMPYAANLERMAVPQVEDIVRAAKRACYRSVPLAATA
;
A
#
# COMPACT_ATOMS: atom_id res chain seq x y z
N MET A 1 -56.57 21.21 -37.88
CA MET A 1 -56.32 22.33 -38.81
C MET A 1 -55.19 23.15 -38.21
N LEU A 2 -53.94 22.96 -38.66
CA LEU A 2 -53.25 23.85 -39.64
C LEU A 2 -53.33 25.32 -39.18
N ALA A 3 -52.27 26.08 -38.91
CA ALA A 3 -51.00 26.11 -39.63
C ALA A 3 -50.01 27.13 -38.99
N ILE A 4 -48.73 26.78 -39.00
CA ILE A 4 -47.57 27.56 -39.49
C ILE A 4 -46.90 28.62 -38.59
N ALA A 5 -45.61 28.32 -38.36
CA ALA A 5 -44.52 29.16 -37.86
C ALA A 5 -44.13 30.33 -38.77
N ARG A 6 -43.49 31.37 -38.20
CA ARG A 6 -42.18 31.88 -38.66
C ARG A 6 -41.58 32.99 -37.78
N GLN A 7 -40.26 32.89 -37.66
CA GLN A 7 -39.26 33.70 -36.94
C GLN A 7 -39.24 35.21 -37.23
N ARG A 8 -38.81 36.01 -36.24
CA ARG A 8 -37.63 36.95 -36.24
C ARG A 8 -37.67 37.81 -34.95
N MET A 9 -36.75 37.62 -34.00
CA MET A 9 -35.44 38.27 -33.83
C MET A 9 -35.49 39.77 -33.43
N LEU A 10 -34.85 40.03 -32.27
CA LEU A 10 -34.20 41.26 -31.76
C LEU A 10 -35.03 42.27 -30.95
N GLY A 11 -34.63 42.44 -29.68
CA GLY A 11 -35.02 43.56 -28.81
C GLY A 11 -34.66 43.33 -27.35
N GLN A 12 -33.52 43.86 -26.90
CA GLN A 12 -32.89 43.69 -25.59
C GLN A 12 -33.79 44.06 -24.39
N SER A 13 -33.64 43.33 -23.26
CA SER A 13 -33.99 43.85 -21.93
C SER A 13 -32.94 43.45 -20.91
N PHE A 14 -32.29 44.47 -20.33
CA PHE A 14 -31.36 44.41 -19.22
C PHE A 14 -31.98 43.69 -18.00
N LYS A 15 -31.31 42.66 -17.48
CA LYS A 15 -31.52 42.18 -16.11
C LYS A 15 -30.21 42.25 -15.32
N LYS A 16 -30.28 43.01 -14.22
CA LYS A 16 -29.21 43.21 -13.24
C LYS A 16 -28.72 41.87 -12.70
N ILE A 17 -27.40 41.67 -12.75
CA ILE A 17 -26.71 40.54 -12.13
C ILE A 17 -26.60 40.85 -10.63
N LEU A 18 -27.27 40.04 -9.81
CA LEU A 18 -26.97 39.92 -8.38
C LEU A 18 -25.87 38.87 -8.22
N PRO A 19 -24.80 39.13 -7.45
CA PRO A 19 -23.79 38.11 -7.22
C PRO A 19 -24.38 37.03 -6.30
N ALA A 20 -24.49 35.81 -6.82
CA ALA A 20 -24.72 34.64 -5.99
C ALA A 20 -23.47 34.43 -5.13
N VAL A 21 -23.56 34.79 -3.85
CA VAL A 21 -22.55 34.44 -2.86
C VAL A 21 -22.66 32.93 -2.66
N SER A 22 -21.82 32.17 -3.37
CA SER A 22 -21.60 30.77 -3.06
C SER A 22 -20.92 30.70 -1.70
N VAL A 23 -21.68 30.31 -0.68
CA VAL A 23 -21.11 29.90 0.60
C VAL A 23 -20.32 28.63 0.32
N LEU A 24 -19.02 28.78 0.08
CA LEU A 24 -18.06 27.69 0.14
C LEU A 24 -18.07 27.19 1.59
N ARG A 25 -18.84 26.13 1.85
CA ARG A 25 -18.63 25.30 3.04
C ARG A 25 -17.21 24.74 2.90
N SER A 26 -16.29 25.29 3.69
CA SER A 26 -15.00 24.66 3.94
C SER A 26 -15.26 23.38 4.74
N TYR A 27 -15.43 22.25 4.06
CA TYR A 27 -15.29 20.94 4.69
C TYR A 27 -13.80 20.70 4.89
N SER A 28 -13.27 21.20 6.00
CA SER A 28 -12.02 20.70 6.57
C SER A 28 -12.40 19.74 7.69
N SER A 29 -12.98 18.57 7.36
CA SER A 29 -12.80 17.42 8.24
C SER A 29 -11.45 16.81 7.87
N ALA A 30 -10.50 16.85 8.80
CA ALA A 30 -9.33 15.99 8.67
C ALA A 30 -9.86 14.55 8.57
N ALA A 31 -9.47 13.81 7.53
CA ALA A 31 -9.88 12.42 7.38
C ALA A 31 -9.52 11.67 8.67
N LYS A 32 -10.50 11.02 9.30
CA LYS A 32 -10.24 10.18 10.46
C LYS A 32 -9.30 9.06 10.01
N GLN A 33 -8.35 8.72 10.85
CA GLN A 33 -7.49 7.57 10.61
C GLN A 33 -7.91 6.44 11.53
N ILE A 34 -7.99 5.24 10.97
CA ILE A 34 -8.19 4.01 11.71
C ILE A 34 -7.18 2.98 11.22
N THR A 35 -6.75 2.13 12.13
CA THR A 35 -5.92 0.97 11.79
C THR A 35 -6.74 -0.10 11.05
N VAL A 36 -6.08 -0.96 10.29
CA VAL A 36 -6.73 -2.13 9.68
C VAL A 36 -7.34 -3.04 10.77
N ARG A 37 -6.68 -3.17 11.93
CA ARG A 37 -7.23 -3.91 13.08
C ARG A 37 -8.55 -3.33 13.57
N GLU A 38 -8.64 -2.02 13.77
CA GLU A 38 -9.88 -1.34 14.19
C GLU A 38 -10.97 -1.44 13.12
N ALA A 39 -10.60 -1.38 11.86
CA ALA A 39 -11.51 -1.56 10.73
C ALA A 39 -12.16 -2.96 10.72
N LEU A 40 -11.37 -4.01 10.95
CA LEU A 40 -11.86 -5.39 11.05
C LEU A 40 -12.71 -5.61 12.30
N ASN A 41 -12.26 -5.10 13.45
CA ASN A 41 -12.99 -5.20 14.71
C ASN A 41 -14.37 -4.53 14.61
N SER A 42 -14.42 -3.30 14.09
CA SER A 42 -15.69 -2.58 13.90
C SER A 42 -16.63 -3.25 12.90
N ALA A 43 -16.10 -3.86 11.83
CA ALA A 43 -16.90 -4.67 10.91
C ALA A 43 -17.53 -5.88 11.62
N LEU A 44 -16.77 -6.65 12.40
CA LEU A 44 -17.31 -7.76 13.19
C LEU A 44 -18.36 -7.28 14.17
N ASP A 45 -18.07 -6.21 14.91
CA ASP A 45 -18.98 -5.64 15.90
C ASP A 45 -20.33 -5.25 15.29
N GLU A 46 -20.30 -4.54 14.16
CA GLU A 46 -21.53 -4.06 13.51
C GLU A 46 -22.36 -5.19 12.92
N GLU A 47 -21.75 -6.19 12.30
CA GLU A 47 -22.49 -7.33 11.75
C GLU A 47 -23.04 -8.25 12.86
N MET A 48 -22.30 -8.43 13.95
CA MET A 48 -22.79 -9.18 15.13
C MET A 48 -23.92 -8.45 15.86
N SER A 49 -23.88 -7.11 15.91
CA SER A 49 -24.98 -6.29 16.42
C SER A 49 -26.22 -6.38 15.54
N ALA A 50 -26.03 -6.37 14.21
CA ALA A 50 -27.14 -6.32 13.26
C ALA A 50 -27.85 -7.66 13.05
N ASP A 51 -27.12 -8.78 13.15
CA ASP A 51 -27.67 -10.12 12.91
C ASP A 51 -27.35 -11.08 14.06
N PRO A 52 -28.36 -11.54 14.83
CA PRO A 52 -28.15 -12.45 15.95
C PRO A 52 -27.63 -13.84 15.53
N LYS A 53 -27.65 -14.16 14.23
CA LYS A 53 -27.13 -15.41 13.68
C LYS A 53 -25.62 -15.40 13.46
N VAL A 54 -24.99 -14.22 13.46
CA VAL A 54 -23.55 -14.07 13.21
C VAL A 54 -22.77 -14.38 14.48
N PHE A 55 -21.88 -15.36 14.49
CA PHE A 55 -21.05 -15.63 15.66
C PHE A 55 -19.61 -15.90 15.24
N LEU A 56 -18.69 -15.66 16.16
CA LEU A 56 -17.26 -15.81 15.95
C LEU A 56 -16.78 -17.06 16.67
N MET A 57 -15.95 -17.86 16.00
CA MET A 57 -15.30 -19.01 16.63
C MET A 57 -13.87 -19.20 16.10
N GLY A 58 -12.98 -19.68 16.97
CA GLY A 58 -11.60 -19.98 16.64
C GLY A 58 -10.74 -20.08 17.90
N GLU A 59 -9.44 -20.27 17.69
CA GLU A 59 -8.48 -20.31 18.79
C GLU A 59 -8.22 -18.90 19.32
N GLU A 60 -8.35 -18.73 20.64
CA GLU A 60 -7.98 -17.49 21.36
C GLU A 60 -8.77 -16.24 20.94
N VAL A 61 -9.93 -16.40 20.30
CA VAL A 61 -10.78 -15.30 19.81
C VAL A 61 -11.57 -14.62 20.94
N GLY A 62 -11.84 -15.33 22.03
CA GLY A 62 -12.63 -14.90 23.18
C GLY A 62 -11.78 -14.30 24.29
N GLU A 63 -11.37 -15.12 25.25
CA GLU A 63 -10.71 -14.69 26.50
C GLU A 63 -9.39 -13.96 26.23
N TYR A 64 -8.62 -14.44 25.25
CA TYR A 64 -7.38 -13.77 24.83
C TYR A 64 -7.62 -12.57 23.92
N GLN A 65 -8.87 -12.27 23.56
CA GLN A 65 -9.29 -11.14 22.73
C GLN A 65 -8.69 -11.18 21.31
N GLY A 66 -8.40 -12.37 20.80
CA GLY A 66 -7.76 -12.62 19.51
C GLY A 66 -6.24 -12.56 19.60
N ALA A 67 -5.56 -13.50 18.93
CA ALA A 67 -4.10 -13.55 18.85
C ALA A 67 -3.50 -12.19 18.41
N TYR A 68 -4.13 -11.56 17.42
CA TYR A 68 -3.75 -10.25 16.87
C TYR A 68 -4.64 -9.09 17.31
N LYS A 69 -5.47 -9.30 18.33
CA LYS A 69 -6.38 -8.30 18.91
C LYS A 69 -7.45 -7.76 17.95
N ILE A 70 -7.82 -8.53 16.93
CA ILE A 70 -8.92 -8.18 16.01
C ILE A 70 -10.28 -8.33 16.68
N THR A 71 -10.43 -9.26 17.62
CA THR A 71 -11.71 -9.61 18.26
C THR A 71 -11.87 -8.96 19.64
N LYS A 72 -11.03 -7.96 19.92
CA LYS A 72 -10.97 -7.24 21.19
C LYS A 72 -12.34 -6.65 21.59
N GLY A 73 -12.77 -6.91 22.82
CA GLY A 73 -14.02 -6.38 23.37
C GLY A 73 -15.30 -7.11 22.94
N LEU A 74 -15.21 -8.07 22.01
CA LEU A 74 -16.40 -8.73 21.47
C LEU A 74 -16.98 -9.75 22.45
N LEU A 75 -16.13 -10.50 23.19
CA LEU A 75 -16.61 -11.45 24.19
C LEU A 75 -17.35 -10.72 25.31
N GLU A 76 -16.80 -9.61 25.80
CA GLU A 76 -17.43 -8.80 26.85
C GLU A 76 -18.77 -8.20 26.40
N LYS A 77 -18.90 -7.88 25.11
CA LYS A 77 -20.12 -7.29 24.53
C LYS A 77 -21.20 -8.32 24.21
N TYR A 78 -20.84 -9.47 23.65
CA TYR A 78 -21.81 -10.45 23.11
C TYR A 78 -21.92 -11.74 23.92
N GLY A 79 -21.00 -11.99 24.84
CA GLY A 79 -20.97 -13.19 25.67
C GLY A 79 -20.45 -14.45 24.96
N PRO A 80 -20.25 -15.52 25.73
CA PRO A 80 -19.58 -16.75 25.27
C PRO A 80 -20.39 -17.57 24.25
N GLU A 81 -21.69 -17.30 24.10
CA GLU A 81 -22.55 -17.94 23.10
C GLU A 81 -22.34 -17.38 21.68
N ARG A 82 -21.64 -16.24 21.55
CA ARG A 82 -21.44 -15.52 20.29
C ARG A 82 -19.97 -15.29 19.94
N VAL A 83 -19.08 -15.43 20.92
CA VAL A 83 -17.62 -15.45 20.73
C VAL A 83 -17.07 -16.70 21.42
N LEU A 84 -16.74 -17.73 20.63
CA LEU A 84 -16.42 -19.07 21.11
C LEU A 84 -14.94 -19.39 20.92
N ASP A 85 -14.23 -19.56 22.03
CA ASP A 85 -12.90 -20.17 22.00
C ASP A 85 -13.01 -21.67 21.70
N THR A 86 -12.14 -22.17 20.84
CA THR A 86 -12.11 -23.57 20.42
C THR A 86 -10.83 -24.26 20.89
N PRO A 87 -10.83 -25.60 21.06
CA PRO A 87 -9.58 -26.35 21.13
C PRO A 87 -8.75 -26.17 19.85
N ILE A 88 -7.45 -26.47 19.93
CA ILE A 88 -6.53 -26.40 18.80
C ILE A 88 -6.79 -27.57 17.84
N THR A 89 -7.82 -27.42 17.02
CA THR A 89 -8.30 -28.43 16.06
C THR A 89 -9.01 -27.76 14.89
N GLU A 90 -8.22 -27.24 13.96
CA GLU A 90 -8.68 -26.50 12.78
C GLU A 90 -9.76 -27.26 12.02
N ALA A 91 -9.55 -28.55 11.76
CA ALA A 91 -10.54 -29.40 11.11
C ALA A 91 -11.85 -29.48 11.92
N GLY A 92 -11.74 -29.70 13.24
CA GLY A 92 -12.89 -29.89 14.11
C GLY A 92 -13.77 -28.65 14.18
N PHE A 93 -13.19 -27.50 14.51
CA PHE A 93 -13.98 -26.27 14.64
C PHE A 93 -14.50 -25.75 13.29
N THR A 94 -13.77 -25.97 12.19
CA THR A 94 -14.23 -25.60 10.85
C THR A 94 -15.41 -26.46 10.44
N GLY A 95 -15.38 -27.78 10.69
CA GLY A 95 -16.50 -28.67 10.43
C GLY A 95 -17.75 -28.29 11.23
N ILE A 96 -17.58 -27.91 12.50
CA ILE A 96 -18.67 -27.38 13.34
C ILE A 96 -19.23 -26.08 12.75
N GLY A 97 -18.38 -25.14 12.34
CA GLY A 97 -18.81 -23.91 11.68
C GLY A 97 -19.62 -24.18 10.40
N VAL A 98 -19.16 -25.08 9.54
CA VAL A 98 -19.89 -25.47 8.32
C VAL A 98 -21.23 -26.12 8.67
N GLY A 99 -21.27 -27.01 9.65
CA GLY A 99 -22.52 -27.61 10.13
C GLY A 99 -23.51 -26.59 10.70
N ALA A 100 -23.02 -25.59 11.44
CA ALA A 100 -23.83 -24.49 11.94
C ALA A 100 -24.42 -23.64 10.80
N ALA A 101 -23.64 -23.41 9.73
CA ALA A 101 -24.11 -22.72 8.53
C ALA A 101 -25.23 -23.48 7.81
N TYR A 102 -25.14 -24.82 7.71
CA TYR A 102 -26.23 -25.64 7.17
C TYR A 102 -27.54 -25.49 7.97
N CYS A 103 -27.43 -25.25 9.27
CA CYS A 103 -28.55 -25.01 10.18
C CYS A 103 -29.02 -23.54 10.19
N GLY A 104 -28.51 -22.70 9.30
CA GLY A 104 -28.97 -21.32 9.11
C GLY A 104 -28.35 -20.27 10.03
N LEU A 105 -27.26 -20.60 10.73
CA LEU A 105 -26.38 -19.62 11.41
C LEU A 105 -25.35 -19.04 10.43
N LYS A 106 -24.63 -18.00 10.85
CA LYS A 106 -23.60 -17.31 10.05
C LYS A 106 -22.25 -17.28 10.78
N PRO A 107 -21.51 -18.39 10.80
CA PRO A 107 -20.23 -18.43 11.48
C PRO A 107 -19.18 -17.57 10.79
N VAL A 108 -18.39 -16.87 11.60
CA VAL A 108 -17.10 -16.30 11.24
C VAL A 108 -16.04 -17.16 11.92
N VAL A 109 -15.38 -18.01 11.14
CA VAL A 109 -14.34 -18.93 11.59
C VAL A 109 -12.98 -18.26 11.43
N GLU A 110 -12.25 -18.11 12.53
CA GLU A 110 -10.90 -17.54 12.53
C GLU A 110 -9.84 -18.63 12.59
N PHE A 111 -8.92 -18.62 11.62
CA PHE A 111 -7.66 -19.32 11.72
C PHE A 111 -6.60 -18.35 12.25
N MET A 112 -5.82 -18.77 13.25
CA MET A 112 -4.74 -17.97 13.80
C MET A 112 -3.76 -17.52 12.71
N THR A 113 -3.51 -18.39 11.73
CA THR A 113 -2.93 -18.04 10.43
C THR A 113 -3.47 -18.98 9.36
N PHE A 114 -3.56 -18.50 8.11
CA PHE A 114 -4.00 -19.34 6.99
C PHE A 114 -3.08 -20.54 6.72
N ASN A 115 -1.85 -20.54 7.24
CA ASN A 115 -1.00 -21.73 7.21
C ASN A 115 -1.70 -22.95 7.86
N PHE A 116 -2.43 -22.72 8.95
CA PHE A 116 -3.11 -23.78 9.69
C PHE A 116 -4.44 -24.18 9.06
N SER A 117 -5.00 -23.33 8.18
CA SER A 117 -6.20 -23.68 7.40
C SER A 117 -6.00 -24.92 6.53
N MET A 118 -4.76 -25.32 6.23
CA MET A 118 -4.45 -26.58 5.55
C MET A 118 -5.02 -27.80 6.28
N GLN A 119 -5.06 -27.79 7.62
CA GLN A 119 -5.65 -28.88 8.41
C GLN A 119 -7.17 -28.96 8.22
N ALA A 120 -7.83 -27.87 7.83
CA ALA A 120 -9.27 -27.76 7.64
C ALA A 120 -9.71 -27.62 6.18
N ILE A 121 -8.78 -27.69 5.23
CA ILE A 121 -9.02 -27.36 3.83
C ILE A 121 -10.11 -28.23 3.18
N ASP A 122 -10.26 -29.48 3.65
CA ASP A 122 -11.33 -30.37 3.21
C ASP A 122 -12.72 -29.83 3.58
N HIS A 123 -12.90 -29.28 4.78
CA HIS A 123 -14.17 -28.66 5.14
C HIS A 123 -14.43 -27.36 4.37
N ILE A 124 -13.39 -26.54 4.13
CA ILE A 124 -13.54 -25.30 3.36
C ILE A 124 -13.96 -25.62 1.91
N ILE A 125 -13.32 -26.62 1.28
CA ILE A 125 -13.56 -26.94 -0.13
C ILE A 125 -14.73 -27.91 -0.31
N ASN A 126 -14.64 -29.11 0.27
CA ASN A 126 -15.58 -30.19 -0.03
C ASN A 126 -16.89 -30.05 0.74
N SER A 127 -16.85 -29.52 1.97
CA SER A 127 -18.06 -29.30 2.75
C SER A 127 -18.69 -27.93 2.44
N ALA A 128 -17.95 -26.82 2.50
CA ALA A 128 -18.56 -25.50 2.32
C ALA A 128 -18.79 -25.15 0.85
N ALA A 129 -17.71 -25.02 0.06
CA ALA A 129 -17.78 -24.47 -1.30
C ALA A 129 -18.75 -25.21 -2.23
N LYS A 130 -18.77 -26.55 -2.14
CA LYS A 130 -19.49 -27.40 -3.10
C LYS A 130 -20.93 -27.70 -2.69
N SER A 131 -21.32 -27.47 -1.43
CA SER A 131 -22.61 -27.96 -0.92
C SER A 131 -23.83 -27.31 -1.57
N ASN A 132 -23.78 -26.01 -1.86
CA ASN A 132 -24.89 -25.36 -2.56
C ASN A 132 -25.13 -25.97 -3.94
N TYR A 133 -24.04 -26.22 -4.69
CA TYR A 133 -24.12 -26.86 -6.00
C TYR A 133 -24.60 -28.31 -5.91
N MET A 134 -23.99 -29.13 -5.04
CA MET A 134 -24.33 -30.55 -4.90
C MET A 134 -25.76 -30.79 -4.42
N SER A 135 -26.29 -29.87 -3.62
CA SER A 135 -27.68 -29.91 -3.13
C SER A 135 -28.68 -29.24 -4.08
N ALA A 136 -28.25 -28.79 -5.26
CA ALA A 136 -29.08 -28.05 -6.21
C ALA A 136 -29.78 -26.83 -5.58
N GLY A 137 -29.05 -26.08 -4.76
CA GLY A 137 -29.52 -24.86 -4.10
C GLY A 137 -30.29 -25.08 -2.79
N GLN A 138 -30.43 -26.33 -2.32
CA GLN A 138 -31.16 -26.61 -1.07
C GLN A 138 -30.38 -26.24 0.19
N ILE A 139 -29.03 -26.29 0.14
CA ILE A 139 -28.15 -25.96 1.26
C ILE A 139 -27.32 -24.74 0.89
N SER A 140 -27.63 -23.58 1.47
CA SER A 140 -26.73 -22.40 1.46
C SER A 140 -25.73 -22.52 2.59
N VAL A 141 -24.52 -21.99 2.40
CA VAL A 141 -23.45 -22.07 3.41
C VAL A 141 -22.89 -20.67 3.68
N PRO A 142 -23.64 -19.80 4.39
CA PRO A 142 -23.19 -18.44 4.71
C PRO A 142 -22.13 -18.48 5.82
N ILE A 143 -20.86 -18.60 5.43
CA ILE A 143 -19.74 -18.74 6.34
C ILE A 143 -18.54 -17.92 5.87
N VAL A 144 -17.84 -17.30 6.81
CA VAL A 144 -16.58 -16.59 6.54
C VAL A 144 -15.43 -17.33 7.22
N PHE A 145 -14.39 -17.64 6.45
CA PHE A 145 -13.11 -18.11 6.97
C PHE A 145 -12.11 -16.94 6.91
N ARG A 146 -11.61 -16.47 8.05
CA ARG A 146 -10.70 -15.31 8.13
C ARG A 146 -9.43 -15.60 8.91
N GLY A 147 -8.43 -14.75 8.73
CA GLY A 147 -7.13 -14.86 9.40
C GLY A 147 -6.00 -14.21 8.59
N PRO A 148 -4.82 -14.01 9.18
CA PRO A 148 -3.65 -13.48 8.48
C PRO A 148 -3.11 -14.50 7.47
N ASN A 149 -2.71 -13.99 6.30
CA ASN A 149 -2.21 -14.74 5.16
C ASN A 149 -0.96 -14.06 4.57
N GLY A 150 -0.01 -14.87 4.08
CA GLY A 150 1.25 -14.39 3.50
C GLY A 150 2.35 -14.16 4.53
N ALA A 151 3.42 -13.49 4.10
CA ALA A 151 4.63 -13.34 4.90
C ALA A 151 4.48 -12.32 6.03
N ALA A 152 4.98 -12.69 7.21
CA ALA A 152 5.22 -11.83 8.36
C ALA A 152 6.72 -11.76 8.68
N ALA A 153 7.10 -11.05 9.76
CA ALA A 153 8.51 -10.81 10.08
C ALA A 153 9.09 -11.92 10.97
N GLY A 154 10.05 -12.68 10.45
CA GLY A 154 10.82 -13.66 11.23
C GLY A 154 10.02 -14.88 11.69
N VAL A 155 8.94 -15.24 10.99
CA VAL A 155 8.07 -16.37 11.38
C VAL A 155 8.42 -17.69 10.67
N GLY A 156 9.37 -17.63 9.72
CA GLY A 156 9.91 -18.79 9.02
C GLY A 156 8.92 -19.47 8.07
N ALA A 157 9.29 -20.66 7.60
CA ALA A 157 8.63 -21.33 6.48
C ALA A 157 7.14 -21.66 6.71
N GLN A 158 6.78 -22.11 7.92
CA GLN A 158 5.45 -22.65 8.21
C GLN A 158 4.40 -21.61 8.63
N HIS A 159 4.78 -20.33 8.66
CA HIS A 159 3.90 -19.22 9.06
C HIS A 159 3.84 -18.09 8.01
N SER A 160 4.38 -18.32 6.80
CA SER A 160 4.58 -17.25 5.80
C SER A 160 3.87 -17.50 4.46
N GLN A 161 3.10 -18.58 4.32
CA GLN A 161 2.54 -18.95 3.01
C GLN A 161 1.32 -18.09 2.64
N CYS A 162 1.23 -17.73 1.37
CA CYS A 162 0.06 -17.10 0.77
C CYS A 162 -0.82 -18.16 0.08
N TYR A 163 -2.09 -18.23 0.46
CA TYR A 163 -3.08 -19.20 -0.03
C TYR A 163 -4.06 -18.61 -1.05
N ALA A 164 -3.83 -17.39 -1.53
CA ALA A 164 -4.71 -16.73 -2.50
C ALA A 164 -4.97 -17.62 -3.73
N ALA A 165 -3.91 -18.18 -4.33
CA ALA A 165 -4.03 -19.05 -5.51
C ALA A 165 -4.77 -20.37 -5.21
N TRP A 166 -4.50 -20.98 -4.06
CA TRP A 166 -5.09 -22.26 -3.67
C TRP A 166 -6.61 -22.14 -3.55
N TYR A 167 -7.09 -21.19 -2.75
CA TYR A 167 -8.53 -21.01 -2.55
C TYR A 167 -9.21 -20.44 -3.78
N ALA A 168 -8.55 -19.57 -4.56
CA ALA A 168 -9.14 -19.04 -5.79
C ALA A 168 -9.34 -20.10 -6.88
N SER A 169 -8.59 -21.20 -6.82
CA SER A 169 -8.73 -22.33 -7.75
C SER A 169 -10.01 -23.15 -7.54
N CYS A 170 -10.75 -22.93 -6.43
CA CYS A 170 -11.89 -23.76 -6.05
C CYS A 170 -13.25 -23.09 -6.36
N PRO A 171 -14.06 -23.61 -7.30
CA PRO A 171 -15.43 -23.17 -7.49
C PRO A 171 -16.32 -23.31 -6.26
N GLY A 172 -17.27 -22.39 -6.11
CA GLY A 172 -18.13 -22.27 -4.94
C GLY A 172 -17.59 -21.37 -3.83
N LEU A 173 -16.28 -21.08 -3.83
CA LEU A 173 -15.71 -20.06 -2.93
C LEU A 173 -15.74 -18.66 -3.55
N LYS A 174 -15.82 -17.67 -2.67
CA LYS A 174 -15.34 -16.30 -2.91
C LYS A 174 -14.06 -16.09 -2.10
N VAL A 175 -13.07 -15.41 -2.65
CA VAL A 175 -11.78 -15.17 -2.01
C VAL A 175 -11.45 -13.69 -2.08
N LEU A 176 -11.29 -13.07 -0.92
CA LEU A 176 -11.04 -11.64 -0.73
C LEU A 176 -9.70 -11.44 -0.05
N SER A 177 -8.96 -10.39 -0.43
CA SER A 177 -7.70 -10.01 0.23
C SER A 177 -7.59 -8.48 0.31
N PRO A 178 -7.98 -7.88 1.46
CA PRO A 178 -7.97 -6.43 1.62
C PRO A 178 -6.56 -5.85 1.72
N TYR A 179 -6.38 -4.60 1.29
CA TYR A 179 -5.13 -3.84 1.47
C TYR A 179 -5.19 -2.85 2.63
N ASN A 180 -6.21 -1.98 2.68
CA ASN A 180 -6.28 -0.88 3.64
C ASN A 180 -7.53 -0.98 4.55
N SER A 181 -7.71 0.01 5.43
CA SER A 181 -8.83 0.05 6.37
C SER A 181 -10.21 0.13 5.69
N GLU A 182 -10.34 0.82 4.55
CA GLU A 182 -11.59 0.86 3.76
C GLU A 182 -11.93 -0.54 3.22
N ASP A 183 -10.96 -1.21 2.62
CA ASP A 183 -11.11 -2.57 2.09
C ASP A 183 -11.48 -3.55 3.21
N ALA A 184 -10.71 -3.53 4.31
CA ALA A 184 -10.87 -4.46 5.40
C ALA A 184 -12.26 -4.36 6.02
N ARG A 185 -12.74 -3.14 6.31
CA ARG A 185 -14.08 -2.93 6.86
C ARG A 185 -15.17 -3.28 5.85
N GLY A 186 -15.10 -2.71 4.65
CA GLY A 186 -16.17 -2.85 3.66
C GLY A 186 -16.33 -4.26 3.10
N LEU A 187 -15.21 -4.96 2.87
CA LEU A 187 -15.22 -6.33 2.34
C LEU A 187 -15.54 -7.38 3.42
N LEU A 188 -15.14 -7.18 4.68
CA LEU A 188 -15.51 -8.12 5.74
C LEU A 188 -17.02 -8.08 5.99
N LYS A 189 -17.62 -6.88 6.01
CA LYS A 189 -19.09 -6.72 6.06
C LYS A 189 -19.76 -7.38 4.86
N ALA A 190 -19.20 -7.20 3.66
CA ALA A 190 -19.70 -7.88 2.46
C ALA A 190 -19.64 -9.41 2.60
N ALA A 191 -18.52 -9.94 3.10
CA ALA A 191 -18.32 -11.37 3.30
C ALA A 191 -19.33 -11.98 4.28
N ILE A 192 -19.57 -11.33 5.43
CA ILE A 192 -20.52 -11.83 6.44
C ILE A 192 -21.97 -11.79 5.95
N ARG A 193 -22.30 -10.83 5.08
CA ARG A 193 -23.64 -10.70 4.48
C ARG A 193 -23.88 -11.65 3.32
N ASP A 194 -22.82 -12.21 2.74
CA ASP A 194 -22.89 -13.07 1.56
C ASP A 194 -23.50 -14.44 1.92
N PRO A 195 -24.37 -15.02 1.05
CA PRO A 195 -24.98 -16.33 1.31
C PRO A 195 -24.04 -17.51 1.03
N ASP A 196 -22.90 -17.28 0.40
CA ASP A 196 -21.93 -18.29 -0.01
C ASP A 196 -20.67 -18.28 0.89
N PRO A 197 -19.86 -19.36 0.90
CA PRO A 197 -18.61 -19.38 1.65
C PRO A 197 -17.59 -18.36 1.14
N VAL A 198 -17.06 -17.54 2.05
CA VAL A 198 -16.04 -16.53 1.76
C VAL A 198 -14.76 -16.80 2.52
N VAL A 199 -13.64 -16.86 1.81
CA VAL A 199 -12.29 -16.85 2.37
C VAL A 199 -11.78 -15.41 2.39
N PHE A 200 -11.39 -14.92 3.56
CA PHE A 200 -10.97 -13.55 3.82
C PHE A 200 -9.51 -13.51 4.28
N LEU A 201 -8.62 -13.27 3.32
CA LEU A 201 -7.16 -13.35 3.47
C LEU A 201 -6.56 -12.01 3.91
N GLU A 202 -6.42 -11.85 5.21
CA GLU A 202 -5.86 -10.65 5.84
C GLU A 202 -4.32 -10.68 5.79
N ASN A 203 -3.66 -9.67 6.34
CA ASN A 203 -2.21 -9.62 6.41
C ASN A 203 -1.74 -9.07 7.75
N GLU A 204 -0.87 -9.82 8.41
CA GLU A 204 -0.40 -9.47 9.75
C GLU A 204 0.25 -8.08 9.80
N LEU A 205 1.14 -7.80 8.84
CA LEU A 205 1.92 -6.57 8.83
C LEU A 205 1.06 -5.33 8.58
N LEU A 206 -0.16 -5.50 8.04
CA LEU A 206 -1.09 -4.41 7.81
C LEU A 206 -1.95 -4.09 9.05
N TYR A 207 -2.07 -4.98 10.03
CA TYR A 207 -2.98 -4.78 11.17
C TYR A 207 -2.73 -3.49 11.96
N GLY A 208 -1.45 -3.12 12.13
CA GLY A 208 -1.05 -1.90 12.84
C GLY A 208 -1.04 -0.63 11.97
N GLU A 209 -1.15 -0.77 10.65
CA GLU A 209 -1.07 0.36 9.73
C GLU A 209 -2.35 1.18 9.76
N SER A 210 -2.20 2.50 9.80
CA SER A 210 -3.30 3.47 9.82
C SER A 210 -3.56 4.05 8.45
N PHE A 211 -4.83 4.11 8.06
CA PHE A 211 -5.25 4.69 6.78
C PHE A 211 -6.31 5.77 7.01
N PRO A 212 -6.29 6.86 6.21
CA PRO A 212 -7.38 7.81 6.19
C PRO A 212 -8.65 7.14 5.66
N VAL A 213 -9.77 7.36 6.34
CA VAL A 213 -11.10 6.88 5.95
C VAL A 213 -12.09 8.05 5.89
N SER A 214 -13.04 7.97 4.96
CA SER A 214 -14.13 8.95 4.87
C SER A 214 -15.21 8.67 5.92
N ASP A 215 -16.09 9.64 6.16
CA ASP A 215 -17.26 9.44 7.04
C ASP A 215 -18.21 8.37 6.48
N GLU A 216 -18.28 8.20 5.15
CA GLU A 216 -19.03 7.11 4.50
C GLU A 216 -18.48 5.74 4.90
N VAL A 217 -17.14 5.58 4.92
CA VAL A 217 -16.49 4.33 5.34
C VAL A 217 -16.72 4.02 6.81
N LEU A 218 -17.15 4.98 7.63
CA LEU A 218 -17.49 4.77 9.05
C LEU A 218 -18.98 4.48 9.29
N ASP A 219 -19.82 4.61 8.26
CA ASP A 219 -21.23 4.29 8.37
C ASP A 219 -21.43 2.77 8.49
N SER A 220 -22.38 2.30 9.31
CA SER A 220 -22.62 0.88 9.53
C SER A 220 -23.25 0.16 8.33
N SER A 221 -23.85 0.92 7.40
CA SER A 221 -24.37 0.37 6.15
C SER A 221 -23.29 0.17 5.09
N PHE A 222 -22.14 0.85 5.21
CA PHE A 222 -21.04 0.79 4.24
C PHE A 222 -20.61 -0.64 3.95
N CYS A 223 -20.51 -0.95 2.66
CA CYS A 223 -20.19 -2.29 2.18
C CYS A 223 -19.59 -2.17 0.79
N LEU A 224 -18.58 -2.99 0.49
CA LEU A 224 -17.94 -3.01 -0.81
C LEU A 224 -18.44 -4.18 -1.67
N PRO A 225 -18.58 -3.99 -2.99
CA PRO A 225 -18.97 -5.08 -3.87
C PRO A 225 -17.86 -6.12 -4.00
N ILE A 226 -18.20 -7.40 -3.78
CA ILE A 226 -17.33 -8.54 -4.09
C ILE A 226 -17.15 -8.66 -5.62
N GLY A 227 -15.95 -9.04 -6.06
CA GLY A 227 -15.63 -9.15 -7.49
C GLY A 227 -15.32 -7.84 -8.19
N LYS A 228 -15.01 -6.77 -7.43
CA LYS A 228 -14.65 -5.46 -7.97
C LYS A 228 -13.29 -4.99 -7.46
N ALA A 229 -12.39 -4.74 -8.41
CA ALA A 229 -11.11 -4.12 -8.14
C ALA A 229 -11.26 -2.60 -7.96
N LYS A 230 -10.24 -1.96 -7.36
CA LYS A 230 -10.13 -0.51 -7.24
C LYS A 230 -8.88 -0.02 -7.95
N ILE A 231 -9.04 0.99 -8.81
CA ILE A 231 -7.90 1.75 -9.31
C ILE A 231 -7.49 2.71 -8.19
N GLU A 232 -6.39 2.41 -7.50
CA GLU A 232 -5.85 3.25 -6.43
C GLU A 232 -5.12 4.48 -6.98
N ARG A 233 -4.58 4.35 -8.20
CA ARG A 233 -3.91 5.43 -8.90
C ARG A 233 -4.05 5.25 -10.40
N GLU A 234 -4.49 6.31 -11.09
CA GLU A 234 -4.55 6.35 -12.54
C GLU A 234 -3.14 6.46 -13.17
N GLY A 235 -2.97 5.83 -14.32
CA GLY A 235 -1.75 5.89 -15.11
C GLY A 235 -1.99 5.65 -16.59
N LYS A 236 -0.92 5.75 -17.39
CA LYS A 236 -1.02 5.66 -18.86
C LYS A 236 0.07 4.80 -19.49
N ASP A 237 1.16 4.51 -18.79
CA ASP A 237 2.32 3.85 -19.40
C ASP A 237 2.40 2.36 -19.09
N VAL A 238 1.94 1.95 -17.89
CA VAL A 238 1.93 0.55 -17.45
C VAL A 238 0.84 0.30 -16.41
N THR A 239 0.15 -0.84 -16.49
CA THR A 239 -0.77 -1.33 -15.46
C THR A 239 -0.02 -2.21 -14.47
N ILE A 240 -0.21 -1.98 -13.17
CA ILE A 240 0.30 -2.78 -12.07
C ILE A 240 -0.88 -3.33 -11.29
N THR A 241 -1.07 -4.65 -11.28
CA THR A 241 -2.06 -5.31 -10.43
C THR A 241 -1.40 -5.83 -9.16
N ALA A 242 -2.00 -5.56 -8.01
CA ALA A 242 -1.54 -6.08 -6.72
C ALA A 242 -2.73 -6.32 -5.79
N PHE A 243 -2.50 -7.08 -4.72
CA PHE A 243 -3.46 -7.26 -3.63
C PHE A 243 -2.74 -7.24 -2.29
N SER A 244 -3.49 -7.06 -1.21
CA SER A 244 -2.94 -6.98 0.14
C SER A 244 -1.77 -5.98 0.24
N LYS A 245 -0.74 -6.28 1.04
CA LYS A 245 0.37 -5.34 1.31
C LYS A 245 1.16 -4.94 0.06
N MET A 246 1.12 -5.74 -1.02
CA MET A 246 1.80 -5.42 -2.29
C MET A 246 1.18 -4.22 -3.00
N VAL A 247 -0.08 -3.86 -2.73
CA VAL A 247 -0.67 -2.60 -3.23
C VAL A 247 0.10 -1.40 -2.69
N GLY A 248 0.48 -1.41 -1.41
CA GLY A 248 1.30 -0.36 -0.82
C GLY A 248 2.69 -0.25 -1.46
N TYR A 249 3.28 -1.38 -1.88
CA TYR A 249 4.57 -1.40 -2.57
C TYR A 249 4.43 -0.82 -3.98
N ALA A 250 3.37 -1.19 -4.71
CA ALA A 250 3.05 -0.62 -6.02
C ALA A 250 2.74 0.89 -5.96
N LEU A 251 2.09 1.38 -4.90
CA LEU A 251 1.87 2.81 -4.72
C LEU A 251 3.16 3.58 -4.41
N LYS A 252 4.08 2.98 -3.63
CA LYS A 252 5.38 3.59 -3.30
C LYS A 252 6.23 3.89 -4.54
N VAL A 253 6.20 3.04 -5.58
CA VAL A 253 6.97 3.30 -6.83
C VAL A 253 6.43 4.47 -7.65
N CYS A 254 5.16 4.84 -7.44
CA CYS A 254 4.47 5.86 -8.22
C CYS A 254 4.58 7.26 -7.62
N LEU A 255 4.86 7.39 -6.32
CA LEU A 255 4.95 8.69 -5.67
C LEU A 255 6.25 9.37 -6.10
N LEU A 256 6.20 10.58 -6.66
CA LEU A 256 7.36 11.47 -6.66
C LEU A 256 7.67 11.82 -5.21
N CYS A 257 8.95 11.82 -4.84
CA CYS A 257 9.41 11.91 -3.47
C CYS A 257 9.05 13.25 -2.79
N SER A 258 7.81 13.41 -2.34
CA SER A 258 7.46 14.39 -1.30
C SER A 258 8.17 14.04 0.01
N VAL A 259 8.51 12.76 0.23
CA VAL A 259 9.27 12.29 1.40
C VAL A 259 10.71 12.85 1.43
N TYR A 260 11.33 13.14 0.28
CA TYR A 260 12.61 13.86 0.27
C TYR A 260 12.45 15.34 0.59
N LEU A 261 11.32 15.95 0.22
CA LEU A 261 11.03 17.35 0.58
C LEU A 261 10.68 17.48 2.06
N ASP A 262 9.96 16.53 2.66
CA ASP A 262 9.61 16.56 4.09
C ASP A 262 10.81 16.24 5.00
N LYS A 263 11.70 15.31 4.63
CA LYS A 263 12.97 15.13 5.37
C LYS A 263 13.91 16.34 5.22
N LEU A 264 13.80 17.11 4.14
CA LEU A 264 14.44 18.43 4.03
C LEU A 264 13.69 19.53 4.80
N TYR A 265 12.38 19.38 5.06
CA TYR A 265 11.54 20.35 5.74
C TYR A 265 11.52 20.22 7.27
N VAL A 266 11.78 19.02 7.82
CA VAL A 266 11.74 18.77 9.27
C VAL A 266 13.07 19.10 9.98
N SER A 267 14.15 19.40 9.24
CA SER A 267 15.37 19.97 9.84
C SER A 267 15.36 21.52 9.77
N SER A 268 15.01 22.14 10.90
CA SER A 268 15.11 23.57 11.24
C SER A 268 13.96 24.50 10.79
N THR A 269 12.91 24.52 11.61
CA THR A 269 12.01 25.66 11.78
C THR A 269 12.76 26.85 12.41
N ALA A 270 13.57 27.56 11.62
CA ALA A 270 13.97 28.96 11.86
C ALA A 270 14.87 29.55 10.75
N GLY A 271 15.55 28.72 9.94
CA GLY A 271 16.63 29.21 9.07
C GLY A 271 16.21 29.59 7.64
N TYR A 272 15.16 28.97 7.10
CA TYR A 272 14.96 28.96 5.64
C TYR A 272 14.14 30.13 5.07
N ALA A 273 13.28 30.78 5.86
CA ALA A 273 12.59 31.99 5.41
C ALA A 273 13.56 33.15 5.08
N ARG A 274 14.74 33.18 5.73
CA ARG A 274 15.82 34.14 5.40
C ARG A 274 16.66 33.68 4.20
N LYS A 275 16.90 32.37 4.03
CA LYS A 275 17.67 31.81 2.89
C LYS A 275 16.92 31.94 1.56
N ILE A 276 15.60 31.77 1.54
CA ILE A 276 14.78 31.96 0.32
C ILE A 276 14.80 33.43 -0.10
N LYS A 277 14.78 34.38 0.86
CA LYS A 277 14.94 35.81 0.58
C LYS A 277 16.32 36.16 0.03
N ILE A 278 17.38 35.53 0.53
CA ILE A 278 18.76 35.75 0.05
C ILE A 278 19.01 35.11 -1.33
N MET A 279 18.48 33.90 -1.58
CA MET A 279 18.57 33.24 -2.89
C MET A 279 17.75 33.97 -3.96
N SER A 280 16.56 34.48 -3.62
CA SER A 280 15.77 35.35 -4.50
C SER A 280 16.50 36.67 -4.82
N LEU A 281 17.16 37.28 -3.82
CA LEU A 281 17.96 38.48 -4.01
C LEU A 281 19.21 38.23 -4.88
N LEU A 282 19.89 37.09 -4.68
CA LEU A 282 21.06 36.70 -5.47
C LEU A 282 20.70 36.31 -6.91
N TYR A 283 19.52 35.72 -7.13
CA TYR A 283 18.99 35.44 -8.46
C TYR A 283 18.65 36.75 -9.21
N GLN A 284 18.04 37.73 -8.54
CA GLN A 284 17.79 39.05 -9.14
C GLN A 284 19.07 39.85 -9.42
N ILE A 285 20.12 39.71 -8.60
CA ILE A 285 21.45 40.29 -8.85
C ILE A 285 22.14 39.62 -10.06
N ARG A 286 21.91 38.32 -10.27
CA ARG A 286 22.50 37.54 -11.36
C ARG A 286 21.83 37.80 -12.71
N HIS A 287 20.53 38.12 -12.73
CA HIS A 287 19.73 38.23 -13.95
C HIS A 287 19.16 39.63 -14.26
N GLY A 288 19.40 40.65 -13.43
CA GLY A 288 19.02 42.05 -13.71
C GLY A 288 19.99 42.76 -14.68
N HIS A 289 19.47 43.29 -15.79
CA HIS A 289 20.22 43.95 -16.85
C HIS A 289 20.88 45.29 -16.43
N SER A 290 22.07 45.54 -17.03
CA SER A 290 22.92 46.74 -16.99
C SER A 290 23.94 46.90 -15.85
N ASN A 291 25.21 47.04 -16.23
CA ASN A 291 26.38 47.24 -15.36
C ASN A 291 26.32 48.52 -14.50
N LYS A 292 25.45 49.49 -14.80
CA LYS A 292 25.25 50.69 -13.96
C LYS A 292 24.39 50.42 -12.71
N GLY A 293 23.53 49.40 -12.72
CA GLY A 293 22.69 49.04 -11.55
C GLY A 293 23.45 48.30 -10.44
N LYS A 294 24.54 47.62 -10.78
CA LYS A 294 25.34 46.82 -9.82
C LYS A 294 26.12 47.65 -8.80
N LYS A 295 26.52 48.89 -9.14
CA LYS A 295 27.22 49.81 -8.22
C LYS A 295 26.29 50.51 -7.23
N VAL A 296 25.05 50.81 -7.63
CA VAL A 296 24.07 51.49 -6.76
C VAL A 296 23.53 50.55 -5.68
N LEU A 297 23.41 49.25 -5.98
CA LEU A 297 22.97 48.24 -5.00
C LEU A 297 24.02 47.95 -3.91
N ALA A 298 25.31 48.04 -4.22
CA ALA A 298 26.38 47.77 -3.27
C ALA A 298 26.45 48.83 -2.15
N VAL A 299 26.25 50.11 -2.49
CA VAL A 299 26.26 51.23 -1.53
C VAL A 299 25.00 51.28 -0.67
N GLY A 300 23.85 50.83 -1.21
CA GLY A 300 22.59 50.76 -0.46
C GLY A 300 22.55 49.64 0.59
N ILE A 301 23.41 48.62 0.48
CA ILE A 301 23.49 47.49 1.42
C ILE A 301 24.42 47.82 2.60
N GLU A 302 25.52 48.54 2.37
CA GLU A 302 26.42 48.99 3.46
C GLU A 302 25.70 49.90 4.48
N ASN A 303 24.83 50.80 4.00
CA ASN A 303 24.06 51.69 4.87
C ASN A 303 22.90 51.01 5.63
N LYS A 304 22.51 49.78 5.27
CA LYS A 304 21.47 49.01 5.98
C LYS A 304 22.05 48.00 6.99
N ILE A 305 23.35 47.75 6.95
CA ILE A 305 24.06 46.87 7.88
C ILE A 305 24.47 47.60 9.17
N SER A 306 24.36 48.94 9.22
CA SER A 306 24.65 49.76 10.40
C SER A 306 23.66 49.62 11.58
N VAL A 307 22.60 48.82 11.42
CA VAL A 307 21.52 48.65 12.42
C VAL A 307 21.45 47.22 12.99
N ILE A 308 22.49 46.40 12.79
CA ILE A 308 22.51 45.00 13.26
C ILE A 308 23.64 44.81 14.27
N ASP A 309 23.26 44.20 15.39
CA ASP A 309 24.04 44.01 16.60
C ASP A 309 25.41 43.33 16.39
N THR A 310 26.31 43.67 17.31
CA THR A 310 27.78 43.57 17.28
C THR A 310 28.39 42.16 17.06
N PRO A 311 27.76 41.00 17.35
CA PRO A 311 28.41 39.70 17.14
C PRO A 311 28.51 39.28 15.66
N LEU A 312 27.65 39.80 14.76
CA LEU A 312 27.57 39.34 13.36
C LEU A 312 28.67 39.91 12.45
N ARG A 313 29.37 40.97 12.91
CA ARG A 313 30.40 41.68 12.12
C ARG A 313 31.71 40.90 12.01
N ALA A 314 32.03 40.08 13.03
CA ALA A 314 33.21 39.22 13.04
C ALA A 314 33.05 38.02 12.08
N SER A 315 31.85 37.43 11.99
CA SER A 315 31.58 36.25 11.15
C SER A 315 31.51 36.59 9.65
N LEU A 316 31.01 37.78 9.28
CA LEU A 316 30.94 38.19 7.87
C LEU A 316 32.31 38.59 7.29
N THR A 317 33.19 39.17 8.11
CA THR A 317 34.55 39.56 7.70
C THR A 317 35.43 38.32 7.45
N LEU A 318 35.16 37.21 8.17
CA LEU A 318 35.82 35.92 7.95
C LEU A 318 35.34 35.23 6.66
N LEU A 319 34.04 35.31 6.36
CA LEU A 319 33.43 34.74 5.14
C LEU A 319 33.87 35.45 3.86
N LEU A 320 34.14 36.77 3.90
CA LEU A 320 34.64 37.52 2.74
C LEU A 320 36.13 37.29 2.46
N ARG A 321 36.92 36.83 3.45
CA ARG A 321 38.34 36.46 3.27
C ARG A 321 38.56 35.05 2.71
N LEU A 322 37.54 34.17 2.72
CA LEU A 322 37.64 32.77 2.25
C LEU A 322 37.21 32.57 0.78
N LYS A 323 37.19 33.64 -0.02
CA LYS A 323 36.67 33.64 -1.39
C LYS A 323 37.36 32.67 -2.37
N ASN A 324 38.54 32.14 -2.03
CA ASN A 324 39.29 31.22 -2.90
C ASN A 324 39.34 29.75 -2.43
N THR A 325 38.68 29.38 -1.32
CA THR A 325 38.77 28.01 -0.78
C THR A 325 37.46 27.23 -0.88
N PHE A 326 36.33 27.89 -1.12
CA PHE A 326 35.01 27.26 -1.14
C PHE A 326 34.67 26.56 -2.48
N GLU A 327 35.33 26.95 -3.59
CA GLU A 327 35.12 26.31 -4.90
C GLU A 327 35.78 24.91 -5.02
N LYS A 328 36.76 24.58 -4.17
CA LYS A 328 37.42 23.25 -4.19
C LYS A 328 36.72 22.20 -3.31
N LEU A 329 36.15 22.60 -2.17
CA LEU A 329 35.60 21.64 -1.19
C LEU A 329 34.23 21.06 -1.59
N CYS A 330 33.45 21.75 -2.43
CA CYS A 330 32.16 21.20 -2.89
C CYS A 330 32.27 20.20 -4.06
N LEU A 331 33.39 20.18 -4.78
CA LEU A 331 33.63 19.21 -5.87
C LEU A 331 34.31 17.92 -5.38
N GLU A 332 35.17 17.99 -4.36
CA GLU A 332 35.85 16.79 -3.82
C GLU A 332 34.90 15.87 -3.01
N GLN A 333 33.90 16.40 -2.31
CA GLN A 333 32.97 15.56 -1.54
C GLN A 333 31.93 14.84 -2.41
N VAL A 334 31.69 15.31 -3.64
CA VAL A 334 30.81 14.63 -4.62
C VAL A 334 31.58 13.58 -5.43
N LEU A 335 32.89 13.77 -5.66
CA LEU A 335 33.74 12.81 -6.39
C LEU A 335 34.31 11.68 -5.52
N LEU A 336 34.57 11.89 -4.22
CA LEU A 336 35.13 10.86 -3.33
C LEU A 336 34.15 9.74 -2.94
N LYS A 337 32.83 9.94 -3.12
CA LYS A 337 31.85 8.86 -2.92
C LYS A 337 31.73 7.91 -4.11
N SER A 338 32.22 8.31 -5.29
CA SER A 338 32.15 7.52 -6.52
C SER A 338 33.39 6.62 -6.75
N VAL A 339 34.45 6.77 -5.94
CA VAL A 339 35.70 5.98 -6.08
C VAL A 339 35.82 4.85 -5.03
N LYS A 340 34.98 4.84 -3.98
CA LYS A 340 35.04 3.81 -2.91
C LYS A 340 34.31 2.49 -3.21
N GLU A 341 33.57 2.38 -4.31
CA GLU A 341 32.90 1.12 -4.70
C GLU A 341 33.68 0.30 -5.75
N LYS A 342 34.93 0.66 -6.09
CA LYS A 342 35.75 -0.10 -7.04
C LYS A 342 36.94 -0.87 -6.47
N LEU A 343 37.11 -0.96 -5.14
CA LEU A 343 38.16 -1.78 -4.55
C LEU A 343 37.68 -2.47 -3.27
N CYS A 344 37.36 -3.76 -3.36
CA CYS A 344 37.76 -4.74 -2.35
C CYS A 344 37.62 -6.17 -2.89
N LEU A 345 38.66 -6.63 -3.58
CA LEU A 345 39.01 -8.03 -3.72
C LEU A 345 40.25 -8.28 -2.84
N SER A 346 40.17 -9.35 -2.04
CA SER A 346 41.27 -10.14 -1.45
C SER A 346 41.99 -9.69 -0.15
N THR A 347 42.34 -10.72 0.63
CA THR A 347 43.32 -10.84 1.75
C THR A 347 42.89 -10.28 3.12
N SER A 348 42.62 -11.05 4.19
CA SER A 348 43.33 -12.10 4.98
C SER A 348 44.11 -11.57 6.19
N MET A 349 43.89 -12.21 7.34
CA MET A 349 44.69 -12.16 8.60
C MET A 349 44.63 -10.85 9.42
N SER A 350 44.76 -10.82 10.75
CA SER A 350 44.68 -11.77 11.87
C SER A 350 44.89 -10.91 13.15
N ASN A 351 44.40 -11.40 14.30
CA ASN A 351 44.80 -11.05 15.66
C ASN A 351 44.62 -9.60 16.19
N ALA A 352 43.58 -9.41 17.02
CA ALA A 352 43.74 -8.92 18.39
C ALA A 352 42.48 -9.24 19.21
N LYS A 353 42.55 -10.27 20.06
CA LYS A 353 41.65 -10.45 21.21
C LYS A 353 42.17 -9.61 22.37
N GLN A 354 41.32 -8.84 23.05
CA GLN A 354 40.98 -8.98 24.48
C GLN A 354 40.48 -7.66 25.09
N ASN A 355 39.43 -7.83 25.90
CA ASN A 355 38.96 -6.98 26.99
C ASN A 355 38.24 -5.70 26.59
N LEU A 356 36.90 -5.77 26.60
CA LEU A 356 36.06 -4.94 27.46
C LEU A 356 34.71 -5.64 27.63
N SER A 357 34.39 -5.90 28.89
CA SER A 357 33.17 -6.51 29.40
C SER A 357 32.02 -5.50 29.43
N GLY A 358 30.83 -5.96 29.03
CA GLY A 358 29.55 -5.46 29.53
C GLY A 358 29.10 -4.11 29.00
N GLU A 359 28.43 -4.12 27.85
CA GLU A 359 27.36 -3.17 27.54
C GLU A 359 26.34 -3.89 26.64
N LYS A 360 25.06 -3.79 27.00
CA LYS A 360 23.94 -4.31 26.22
C LYS A 360 23.92 -3.56 24.90
N LEU A 361 24.16 -4.26 23.80
CA LEU A 361 23.81 -3.78 22.47
C LEU A 361 22.28 -3.86 22.36
N GLU A 362 21.64 -2.70 22.45
CA GLU A 362 20.30 -2.51 21.91
C GLU A 362 20.41 -2.67 20.39
N ASP A 363 19.77 -3.72 19.87
CA ASP A 363 19.63 -3.95 18.43
C ASP A 363 18.73 -2.85 17.84
N GLU A 364 19.34 -1.74 17.42
CA GLU A 364 18.73 -0.83 16.46
C GLU A 364 18.56 -1.57 15.12
N PRO A 365 17.34 -1.68 14.56
CA PRO A 365 17.16 -2.28 13.24
C PRO A 365 17.82 -1.39 12.21
N GLY A 366 18.94 -1.86 11.67
CA GLY A 366 19.75 -1.16 10.68
C GLY A 366 18.94 -0.72 9.47
N ASP A 367 18.70 0.59 9.38
CA ASP A 367 18.32 1.30 8.17
C ASP A 367 19.40 1.11 7.09
N SER A 368 19.23 0.04 6.32
CA SER A 368 19.96 -0.25 5.08
C SER A 368 19.00 -0.35 3.89
N GLY A 369 17.92 0.44 3.92
CA GLY A 369 16.94 0.57 2.82
C GLY A 369 16.95 1.94 2.12
N SER A 370 17.84 2.85 2.52
CA SER A 370 17.74 4.27 2.15
C SER A 370 18.59 4.71 0.95
N HIS A 371 18.89 3.82 0.00
CA HIS A 371 19.42 4.22 -1.31
C HIS A 371 18.28 4.27 -2.35
N ALA A 372 17.47 5.32 -2.21
CA ALA A 372 16.59 5.90 -3.23
C ALA A 372 15.92 4.90 -4.20
N ALA A 373 14.72 4.41 -3.86
CA ALA A 373 13.81 3.87 -4.86
C ALA A 373 13.72 4.90 -6.02
N GLU A 374 14.27 4.55 -7.18
CA GLU A 374 14.13 5.36 -8.38
C GLU A 374 12.65 5.38 -8.75
N MET A 375 12.03 6.54 -8.61
CA MET A 375 10.58 6.70 -8.78
C MET A 375 10.24 6.72 -10.25
N LEU A 376 9.24 5.94 -10.67
CA LEU A 376 8.88 5.76 -12.07
C LEU A 376 8.57 7.08 -12.78
N GLU A 377 7.94 8.02 -12.07
CA GLU A 377 7.63 9.34 -12.62
C GLU A 377 8.87 10.18 -12.96
N LYS A 378 10.01 9.98 -12.28
CA LYS A 378 11.27 10.65 -12.63
C LYS A 378 11.79 10.20 -13.99
N ASP A 379 11.47 8.96 -14.37
CA ASP A 379 11.78 8.38 -15.68
C ASP A 379 10.63 8.58 -16.70
N GLY A 380 9.64 9.41 -16.33
CA GLY A 380 8.47 9.72 -17.15
C GLY A 380 7.49 8.55 -17.30
N ILE A 381 7.50 7.58 -16.39
CA ILE A 381 6.59 6.42 -16.36
C ILE A 381 5.48 6.68 -15.35
N TYR A 382 4.23 6.69 -15.81
CA TYR A 382 3.04 6.87 -14.98
C TYR A 382 2.25 5.56 -14.92
N ALA A 383 2.42 4.84 -13.81
CA ALA A 383 1.82 3.52 -13.61
C ALA A 383 0.39 3.59 -13.05
N GLU A 384 -0.53 2.86 -13.68
CA GLU A 384 -1.86 2.62 -13.14
C GLU A 384 -1.79 1.50 -12.10
N VAL A 385 -2.22 1.75 -10.87
CA VAL A 385 -2.18 0.76 -9.79
C VAL A 385 -3.59 0.26 -9.50
N ILE A 386 -3.79 -1.04 -9.69
CA ILE A 386 -5.05 -1.74 -9.43
C ILE A 386 -4.89 -2.61 -8.18
N ASN A 387 -5.68 -2.29 -7.15
CA ASN A 387 -5.93 -3.14 -6.01
C ASN A 387 -7.02 -4.15 -6.36
N LEU A 388 -6.67 -5.44 -6.43
CA LEU A 388 -7.59 -6.48 -6.88
C LEU A 388 -8.81 -6.63 -5.97
N ARG A 389 -8.65 -6.47 -4.64
CA ARG A 389 -9.63 -6.72 -3.57
C ARG A 389 -10.19 -8.15 -3.55
N SER A 390 -10.83 -8.58 -4.63
CA SER A 390 -11.36 -9.92 -4.85
C SER A 390 -10.42 -10.71 -5.76
N ILE A 391 -9.93 -11.83 -5.22
CA ILE A 391 -9.11 -12.82 -5.92
C ILE A 391 -10.04 -13.78 -6.68
N ARG A 392 -11.18 -14.11 -6.08
CA ARG A 392 -12.27 -14.86 -6.70
C ARG A 392 -13.63 -14.27 -6.29
N PRO A 393 -14.49 -13.89 -7.25
CA PRO A 393 -14.23 -13.80 -8.68
C PRO A 393 -13.27 -12.66 -9.02
N LEU A 394 -12.34 -12.89 -9.95
CA LEU A 394 -11.40 -11.88 -10.40
C LEU A 394 -12.11 -10.84 -11.29
N ASP A 395 -11.86 -9.55 -11.05
CA ASP A 395 -12.38 -8.46 -11.89
C ASP A 395 -11.57 -8.31 -13.20
N ARG A 396 -11.72 -9.31 -14.08
CA ARG A 396 -11.08 -9.35 -15.41
C ARG A 396 -11.40 -8.09 -16.22
N SER A 397 -12.59 -7.51 -16.03
CA SER A 397 -13.07 -6.35 -16.79
C SER A 397 -12.22 -5.10 -16.52
N THR A 398 -12.00 -4.77 -15.25
CA THR A 398 -11.18 -3.61 -14.84
C THR A 398 -9.72 -3.79 -15.27
N ILE A 399 -9.16 -4.99 -15.09
CA ILE A 399 -7.77 -5.29 -15.47
C ILE A 399 -7.59 -5.13 -16.99
N ASN A 400 -8.43 -5.77 -17.79
CA ASN A 400 -8.33 -5.72 -19.25
C ASN A 400 -8.59 -4.30 -19.80
N ALA A 401 -9.53 -3.55 -19.21
CA ALA A 401 -9.74 -2.16 -19.59
C ALA A 401 -8.50 -1.28 -19.35
N SER A 402 -7.83 -1.48 -18.20
CA SER A 402 -6.58 -0.80 -17.88
C SER A 402 -5.45 -1.19 -18.83
N VAL A 403 -5.27 -2.47 -19.12
CA VAL A 403 -4.22 -2.93 -20.05
C VAL A 403 -4.43 -2.40 -21.46
N ARG A 404 -5.68 -2.31 -21.96
CA ARG A 404 -5.96 -1.67 -23.26
C ARG A 404 -5.65 -0.18 -23.30
N LYS A 405 -5.57 0.48 -22.13
CA LYS A 405 -5.18 1.89 -22.00
C LYS A 405 -3.66 2.06 -21.91
N THR A 406 -2.98 1.18 -21.19
CA THR A 406 -1.54 1.32 -20.88
C THR A 406 -0.61 0.49 -21.76
N ASN A 407 -1.17 -0.48 -22.48
CA ASN A 407 -0.51 -1.46 -23.34
C ASN A 407 0.50 -2.39 -22.64
N ARG A 408 0.59 -2.36 -21.31
CA ARG A 408 1.60 -3.10 -20.54
C ARG A 408 1.03 -3.56 -19.20
N LEU A 409 1.46 -4.73 -18.74
CA LEU A 409 1.02 -5.29 -17.47
C LEU A 409 2.20 -5.80 -16.63
N ILE A 410 2.15 -5.48 -15.34
CA ILE A 410 2.95 -6.09 -14.29
C ILE A 410 2.01 -6.63 -13.22
N THR A 411 2.20 -7.88 -12.81
CA THR A 411 1.47 -8.46 -11.67
C THR A 411 2.41 -8.56 -10.47
N VAL A 412 1.95 -8.18 -9.28
CA VAL A 412 2.74 -8.22 -8.04
C VAL A 412 1.99 -9.00 -6.97
N GLU A 413 2.60 -10.08 -6.47
CA GLU A 413 2.06 -10.90 -5.39
C GLU A 413 3.16 -11.41 -4.46
N GLU A 414 2.83 -11.72 -3.21
CA GLU A 414 3.79 -12.34 -2.29
C GLU A 414 3.84 -13.86 -2.37
N GLY A 415 2.84 -14.45 -3.05
CA GLY A 415 2.75 -15.89 -3.23
C GLY A 415 3.86 -16.42 -4.12
N PHE A 416 3.98 -17.74 -4.15
CA PHE A 416 4.95 -18.42 -4.99
C PHE A 416 4.66 -18.22 -6.49
N PRO A 417 5.69 -18.23 -7.36
CA PRO A 417 5.54 -17.84 -8.75
C PRO A 417 4.83 -18.91 -9.59
N GLN A 418 4.97 -20.19 -9.23
CA GLN A 418 4.33 -21.30 -9.93
C GLN A 418 2.87 -21.39 -9.53
N HIS A 419 1.97 -21.40 -10.51
CA HIS A 419 0.51 -21.44 -10.31
C HIS A 419 -0.03 -20.28 -9.45
N GLY A 420 0.74 -19.19 -9.30
CA GLY A 420 0.34 -17.98 -8.60
C GLY A 420 -0.73 -17.17 -9.33
N LEU A 421 -1.25 -16.14 -8.67
CA LEU A 421 -2.34 -15.30 -9.17
C LEU A 421 -1.96 -14.53 -10.45
N GLY A 422 -0.70 -14.12 -10.57
CA GLY A 422 -0.17 -13.48 -11.76
C GLY A 422 -0.25 -14.36 -13.01
N ALA A 423 -0.28 -15.69 -12.86
CA ALA A 423 -0.47 -16.59 -14.00
C ALA A 423 -1.88 -16.51 -14.58
N GLU A 424 -2.91 -16.53 -13.72
CA GLU A 424 -4.32 -16.37 -14.13
C GLU A 424 -4.59 -14.99 -14.73
N ILE A 425 -4.04 -13.93 -14.13
CA ILE A 425 -4.16 -12.57 -14.65
C ILE A 425 -3.49 -12.45 -16.03
N CYS A 426 -2.30 -13.03 -16.19
CA CYS A 426 -1.61 -13.08 -17.48
C CYS A 426 -2.45 -13.80 -18.54
N ALA A 427 -3.00 -14.99 -18.21
CA ALA A 427 -3.85 -15.75 -19.11
C ALA A 427 -5.10 -14.95 -19.54
N SER A 428 -5.80 -14.32 -18.59
CA SER A 428 -6.95 -13.45 -18.86
C SER A 428 -6.61 -12.32 -19.85
N VAL A 429 -5.45 -11.67 -19.67
CA VAL A 429 -5.04 -10.57 -20.56
C VAL A 429 -4.62 -11.08 -21.94
N VAL A 430 -3.98 -12.24 -22.03
CA VAL A 430 -3.68 -12.86 -23.33
C VAL A 430 -4.97 -13.28 -24.05
N GLU A 431 -5.96 -13.79 -23.34
CA GLU A 431 -7.25 -14.18 -23.93
C GLU A 431 -8.05 -12.97 -24.45
N GLU A 432 -8.04 -11.85 -23.73
CA GLU A 432 -8.97 -10.73 -23.99
C GLU A 432 -8.34 -9.46 -24.56
N SER A 433 -7.02 -9.27 -24.40
CA SER A 433 -6.34 -8.00 -24.67
C SER A 433 -4.95 -8.17 -25.31
N PHE A 434 -4.61 -9.36 -25.82
CA PHE A 434 -3.28 -9.64 -26.39
C PHE A 434 -2.84 -8.65 -27.47
N SER A 435 -3.76 -8.22 -28.34
CA SER A 435 -3.46 -7.27 -29.42
C SER A 435 -3.06 -5.87 -28.95
N TYR A 436 -3.27 -5.54 -27.68
CA TYR A 436 -2.89 -4.27 -27.07
C TYR A 436 -1.54 -4.34 -26.34
N LEU A 437 -0.96 -5.53 -26.15
CA LEU A 437 0.30 -5.64 -25.41
C LEU A 437 1.48 -5.19 -26.27
N ASP A 438 2.11 -4.09 -25.86
CA ASP A 438 3.36 -3.59 -26.44
C ASP A 438 4.60 -4.34 -25.92
N ALA A 439 4.47 -5.04 -24.78
CA ALA A 439 5.55 -5.78 -24.12
C ALA A 439 5.00 -7.05 -23.44
N PRO A 440 5.84 -8.08 -23.19
CA PRO A 440 5.45 -9.24 -22.40
C PRO A 440 4.97 -8.84 -21.00
N VAL A 441 4.02 -9.60 -20.45
CA VAL A 441 3.59 -9.44 -19.05
C VAL A 441 4.73 -9.81 -18.11
N GLU A 442 5.06 -8.90 -17.19
CA GLU A 442 6.05 -9.15 -16.14
C GLU A 442 5.34 -9.64 -14.86
N ARG A 443 5.84 -10.73 -14.27
CA ARG A 443 5.29 -11.26 -13.01
C ARG A 443 6.33 -11.13 -11.91
N ILE A 444 5.97 -10.42 -10.86
CA ILE A 444 6.73 -10.30 -9.62
C ILE A 444 6.00 -11.12 -8.55
N ALA A 445 6.70 -12.09 -7.99
CA ALA A 445 6.20 -13.04 -7.02
C ALA A 445 7.25 -13.26 -5.92
N GLY A 446 6.89 -13.94 -4.84
CA GLY A 446 7.86 -14.45 -3.88
C GLY A 446 8.87 -15.40 -4.54
N ALA A 447 10.02 -15.60 -3.89
CA ALA A 447 10.98 -16.59 -4.34
C ALA A 447 10.38 -18.01 -4.25
N ASP A 448 10.75 -18.89 -5.17
CA ASP A 448 10.25 -20.27 -5.23
C ASP A 448 10.97 -21.19 -4.24
N VAL A 449 10.93 -20.81 -2.96
CA VAL A 449 11.56 -21.50 -1.83
C VAL A 449 10.68 -21.35 -0.59
N PRO A 450 10.72 -22.30 0.36
CA PRO A 450 10.14 -22.08 1.68
C PRO A 450 10.75 -20.84 2.34
N MET A 451 9.93 -20.04 3.04
CA MET A 451 10.37 -18.76 3.60
C MET A 451 11.57 -18.95 4.56
N PRO A 452 12.73 -18.34 4.29
CA PRO A 452 13.88 -18.37 5.19
C PRO A 452 13.62 -17.56 6.46
N TYR A 453 14.18 -17.99 7.60
CA TYR A 453 14.10 -17.24 8.86
C TYR A 453 15.10 -16.07 8.95
N ALA A 454 16.28 -16.20 8.35
CA ALA A 454 17.30 -15.17 8.44
C ALA A 454 16.84 -13.88 7.72
N ALA A 455 16.84 -12.75 8.42
CA ALA A 455 16.24 -11.49 7.95
C ALA A 455 16.74 -11.03 6.56
N ASN A 456 18.02 -11.24 6.26
CA ASN A 456 18.58 -10.92 4.95
C ASN A 456 18.00 -11.81 3.83
N LEU A 457 17.76 -13.09 4.11
CA LEU A 457 17.18 -14.03 3.16
C LEU A 457 15.65 -13.88 3.05
N GLU A 458 14.97 -13.64 4.18
CA GLU A 458 13.52 -13.33 4.20
C GLU A 458 13.20 -12.13 3.32
N ARG A 459 13.98 -11.06 3.44
CA ARG A 459 13.86 -9.86 2.59
C ARG A 459 14.06 -10.17 1.11
N MET A 460 14.97 -11.08 0.76
CA MET A 460 15.20 -11.49 -0.63
C MET A 460 14.12 -12.43 -1.17
N ALA A 461 13.39 -13.12 -0.29
CA ALA A 461 12.34 -14.07 -0.66
C ALA A 461 10.98 -13.39 -0.92
N VAL A 462 10.80 -12.14 -0.49
CA VAL A 462 9.57 -11.35 -0.68
C VAL A 462 9.82 -10.22 -1.68
N PRO A 463 8.88 -9.91 -2.60
CA PRO A 463 9.03 -8.78 -3.51
C PRO A 463 9.33 -7.46 -2.80
N GLN A 464 10.29 -6.73 -3.35
CA GLN A 464 10.68 -5.40 -2.89
C GLN A 464 10.21 -4.32 -3.88
N VAL A 465 10.21 -3.07 -3.41
CA VAL A 465 9.83 -1.89 -4.22
C VAL A 465 10.74 -1.79 -5.45
N GLU A 466 12.02 -2.10 -5.29
CA GLU A 466 13.03 -2.08 -6.35
C GLU A 466 12.74 -3.10 -7.46
N ASP A 467 12.13 -4.24 -7.14
CA ASP A 467 11.73 -5.24 -8.14
C ASP A 467 10.65 -4.70 -9.07
N ILE A 468 9.67 -3.99 -8.51
CA ILE A 468 8.59 -3.34 -9.24
C ILE A 468 9.14 -2.24 -10.15
N VAL A 469 10.06 -1.40 -9.64
CA VAL A 469 10.73 -0.37 -10.45
C VAL A 469 11.46 -1.00 -11.63
N ARG A 470 12.25 -2.05 -11.40
CA ARG A 470 13.02 -2.72 -12.46
C ARG A 470 12.10 -3.32 -13.52
N ALA A 471 11.04 -4.01 -13.13
CA ALA A 471 10.07 -4.57 -14.08
C ALA A 471 9.38 -3.49 -14.91
N ALA A 472 8.96 -2.38 -14.28
CA ALA A 472 8.33 -1.26 -14.99
C ALA A 472 9.28 -0.58 -15.98
N LYS A 473 10.55 -0.41 -15.62
CA LYS A 473 11.57 0.09 -16.55
C LYS A 473 11.79 -0.86 -17.73
N ARG A 474 11.86 -2.18 -17.49
CA ARG A 474 11.97 -3.18 -18.58
C ARG A 474 10.76 -3.14 -19.51
N ALA A 475 9.55 -3.17 -18.95
CA ALA A 475 8.30 -3.14 -19.72
C ALA A 475 8.18 -1.85 -20.56
N CYS A 476 8.67 -0.72 -20.05
CA CYS A 476 8.64 0.58 -20.73
C CYS A 476 9.91 0.87 -21.57
N TYR A 477 10.76 -0.14 -21.82
CA TYR A 477 12.00 -0.01 -22.61
C TYR A 477 12.92 1.12 -22.13
N ARG A 478 13.08 1.27 -20.82
CA ARG A 478 14.04 2.18 -20.19
C ARG A 478 15.29 1.43 -19.74
N SER A 479 16.43 2.13 -19.70
CA SER A 479 17.69 1.56 -19.23
C SER A 479 17.56 1.10 -17.78
N VAL A 480 17.79 -0.19 -17.54
CA VAL A 480 17.92 -0.76 -16.20
C VAL A 480 19.42 -0.84 -15.89
N PRO A 481 19.92 -0.25 -14.79
CA PRO A 481 21.31 -0.44 -14.40
C PRO A 481 21.65 -1.93 -14.27
N LEU A 482 22.70 -2.38 -14.95
CA LEU A 482 23.11 -3.80 -15.05
C LEU A 482 23.52 -4.44 -13.71
N ALA A 483 23.56 -3.70 -12.61
CA ALA A 483 24.25 -4.10 -11.39
C ALA A 483 23.46 -5.04 -10.44
N ALA A 484 22.26 -5.50 -10.80
CA ALA A 484 21.41 -6.26 -9.86
C ALA A 484 20.68 -7.48 -10.48
N THR A 485 21.17 -8.04 -11.58
CA THR A 485 20.73 -9.38 -12.00
C THR A 485 21.52 -10.43 -11.25
N ALA A 486 21.00 -10.84 -10.09
CA ALA A 486 21.32 -12.08 -9.39
C ALA A 486 20.08 -12.54 -8.64
#